data_AF-A0A0F4V417-F1
#
_entry.id   AF-A0A0F4V417-F1
#
_cell.length_a   1.000
_cell.length_b   1.000
_cell.length_c   1.000
_cell.angle_alpha   90.00
_cell.angle_beta   90.00
_cell.angle_gamma   90.00
#
_symmetry.space_group_name_H-M   'P 1'
#
loop_
_entity.id
_entity.type
_entity.pdbx_description
1 polymer ?
#
loop_
_entity_poly.entity_id
_entity_poly.type
_entity_poly.pdbx_seq_one_letter_code
_entity_poly.pdbx_strand_id
1 'polypeptide(L)'
;MSEDEIYLQIGEILLGTAPHSAVEVIVEAELSPEDDHCQFLFDYIDEEGKKDWFSPSSSHVDVGVFKSLVELRKIYKDSEMTADLPVWSGCTITVNVVAEKLAITFKYD
;
A
#
# COMPACT_ATOMS: atom_id res chain seq x y z
N MET A 1 -10.80 12.36 -0.45
CA MET A 1 -11.17 11.23 -1.33
C MET A 1 -11.97 10.22 -0.52
N SER A 2 -12.72 9.35 -1.19
CA SER A 2 -13.37 8.18 -0.58
C SER A 2 -12.36 7.03 -0.41
N GLU A 3 -12.64 6.05 0.45
CA GLU A 3 -11.75 4.87 0.61
C GLU A 3 -11.53 4.12 -0.72
N ASP A 4 -12.60 3.87 -1.48
CA ASP A 4 -12.51 3.23 -2.80
C ASP A 4 -11.61 3.98 -3.80
N GLU A 5 -11.67 5.32 -3.81
CA GLU A 5 -10.81 6.14 -4.68
C GLU A 5 -9.34 6.01 -4.29
N ILE A 6 -9.06 5.90 -2.98
CA ILE A 6 -7.70 5.71 -2.47
C ILE A 6 -7.18 4.31 -2.85
N TYR A 7 -8.00 3.27 -2.69
CA TYR A 7 -7.62 1.91 -3.11
C TYR A 7 -7.37 1.82 -4.61
N LEU A 8 -8.20 2.46 -5.43
CA LEU A 8 -7.99 2.52 -6.86
C LEU A 8 -6.66 3.20 -7.19
N GLN A 9 -6.39 4.37 -6.61
CA GLN A 9 -5.15 5.11 -6.85
C GLN A 9 -3.91 4.32 -6.44
N ILE A 10 -3.91 3.65 -5.28
CA ILE A 10 -2.80 2.78 -4.86
C ILE A 10 -2.63 1.62 -5.86
N GLY A 11 -3.72 0.98 -6.27
CA GLY A 11 -3.70 -0.12 -7.22
C GLY A 11 -3.07 0.28 -8.55
N GLU A 12 -3.50 1.40 -9.15
CA GLU A 12 -2.95 1.91 -10.41
C GLU A 12 -1.44 2.23 -10.31
N ILE A 13 -1.01 2.86 -9.21
CA ILE A 13 0.40 3.17 -8.98
C ILE A 13 1.23 1.88 -8.90
N LEU A 14 0.76 0.89 -8.13
CA LEU A 14 1.49 -0.35 -7.89
C LEU A 14 1.52 -1.26 -9.12
N LEU A 15 0.41 -1.36 -9.87
CA LEU A 15 0.38 -2.06 -11.16
C LEU A 15 1.34 -1.42 -12.16
N GLY A 16 1.41 -0.10 -12.20
CA GLY A 16 2.30 0.64 -13.10
C GLY A 16 3.80 0.49 -12.80
N THR A 17 4.17 0.05 -11.58
CA THR A 17 5.58 -0.20 -11.20
C THR A 17 5.93 -1.68 -11.09
N ALA A 18 4.97 -2.58 -11.29
CA ALA A 18 5.19 -4.01 -11.14
C ALA A 18 6.29 -4.50 -12.10
N PRO A 19 7.24 -5.32 -11.64
CA PRO A 19 8.18 -6.00 -12.53
C PRO A 19 7.44 -6.83 -13.59
N HIS A 20 8.01 -6.97 -14.78
CA HIS A 20 7.34 -7.63 -15.91
C HIS A 20 6.92 -9.08 -15.62
N SER A 21 7.70 -9.83 -14.83
CA SER A 21 7.36 -11.22 -14.47
C SER A 21 6.54 -11.31 -13.17
N ALA A 22 6.17 -10.19 -12.56
CA ALA A 22 5.40 -10.21 -11.32
C ALA A 22 3.96 -10.67 -11.55
N VAL A 23 3.54 -11.69 -10.81
CA VAL A 23 2.12 -12.10 -10.71
C VAL A 23 1.45 -11.46 -9.49
N GLU A 24 2.25 -11.04 -8.50
CA GLU A 24 1.79 -10.35 -7.30
C GLU A 24 2.84 -9.32 -6.84
N VAL A 25 2.39 -8.15 -6.42
CA VAL A 25 3.20 -7.11 -5.78
C VAL A 25 2.79 -7.00 -4.33
N ILE A 26 3.76 -6.97 -3.42
CA ILE A 26 3.56 -6.88 -1.97
C ILE A 26 4.34 -5.67 -1.48
N VAL A 27 3.65 -4.72 -0.85
CA VAL A 27 4.25 -3.52 -0.29
C VAL A 27 3.96 -3.48 1.19
N GLU A 28 5.02 -3.54 1.99
CA GLU A 28 4.90 -3.26 3.42
C GLU A 28 5.17 -1.77 3.64
N ALA A 29 4.23 -1.10 4.29
CA ALA A 29 4.30 0.31 4.60
C ALA A 29 4.17 0.53 6.10
N GLU A 30 5.01 1.40 6.66
CA GLU A 30 4.95 1.80 8.05
C GLU A 30 4.94 3.32 8.15
N LEU A 31 3.86 3.88 8.71
CA LEU A 31 3.66 5.31 8.86
C LEU A 31 4.15 5.77 10.22
N SER A 32 4.89 6.88 10.21
CA SER A 32 5.19 7.64 11.42
C SER A 32 3.90 8.06 12.16
N PRO A 33 3.93 8.20 13.50
CA PRO A 33 2.79 8.71 14.26
C PRO A 33 2.32 10.10 13.83
N GLU A 34 3.24 10.93 13.33
CA GLU A 34 3.04 12.32 12.91
C GLU A 34 2.56 12.47 11.45
N ASP A 35 2.44 11.35 10.70
CA ASP A 35 2.03 11.32 9.29
C ASP A 35 2.97 12.08 8.33
N ASP A 36 4.22 12.34 8.71
CA ASP A 36 5.21 13.08 7.90
C ASP A 36 6.22 12.17 7.18
N HIS A 37 6.41 10.94 7.66
CA HIS A 37 7.28 9.94 7.06
C HIS A 37 6.61 8.57 6.93
N CYS A 38 7.03 7.81 5.91
CA CYS A 38 6.63 6.43 5.66
C CYS A 38 7.82 5.61 5.17
N GLN A 39 7.99 4.42 5.73
CA GLN A 39 8.93 3.43 5.23
C GLN A 39 8.21 2.46 4.29
N PHE A 40 8.87 2.07 3.21
CA PHE A 40 8.35 1.11 2.26
C PHE A 40 9.33 -0.02 2.01
N LEU A 41 8.82 -1.24 1.94
CA LEU A 41 9.50 -2.41 1.40
C LEU A 41 8.67 -2.94 0.23
N PHE A 42 9.31 -3.08 -0.93
CA PHE A 42 8.68 -3.52 -2.16
C PHE A 42 9.18 -4.92 -2.53
N ASP A 43 8.28 -5.87 -2.49
CA ASP A 43 8.49 -7.24 -2.92
C ASP A 43 7.54 -7.61 -4.05
N TYR A 44 7.90 -8.64 -4.82
CA TYR A 44 7.00 -9.26 -5.77
C TYR A 44 7.16 -10.78 -5.75
N ILE A 45 6.13 -11.46 -6.24
CA ILE A 45 6.17 -12.89 -6.55
C ILE A 45 6.15 -13.02 -8.07
N ASP A 46 7.08 -13.81 -8.62
CA ASP A 46 7.14 -14.09 -10.05
C ASP A 46 6.25 -15.27 -10.47
N GLU A 47 6.19 -15.54 -11.78
CA GLU A 47 5.42 -16.64 -12.37
C GLU A 47 5.84 -18.03 -11.88
N GLU A 48 7.06 -18.19 -11.36
CA GLU A 48 7.57 -19.43 -10.78
C GLU A 48 7.22 -19.55 -9.29
N GLY A 49 6.53 -18.55 -8.72
CA GLY A 49 6.15 -18.47 -7.32
C GLY A 49 7.31 -18.05 -6.41
N LYS A 50 8.40 -17.53 -6.96
CA LYS A 50 9.55 -17.05 -6.18
C LYS A 50 9.33 -15.61 -5.77
N LYS A 51 9.60 -15.32 -4.50
CA LYS A 51 9.62 -13.96 -3.95
C LYS A 51 10.98 -13.31 -4.18
N ASP A 52 10.99 -12.08 -4.67
CA ASP A 52 12.18 -11.23 -4.77
C ASP A 52 11.81 -9.77 -4.47
N TRP A 53 12.81 -8.94 -4.17
CA TRP A 53 12.59 -7.53 -3.87
C TRP A 53 12.79 -6.70 -5.15
N PHE A 54 12.17 -5.53 -5.19
CA PHE A 54 12.42 -4.57 -6.25
C PHE A 54 12.46 -3.16 -5.69
N SER A 55 12.93 -2.21 -6.50
CA SER A 55 12.83 -0.80 -6.19
C SER A 55 12.01 -0.13 -7.29
N PRO A 56 11.02 0.70 -6.94
CA PRO A 56 10.28 1.47 -7.92
C PRO A 56 11.22 2.31 -8.78
N SER A 57 10.96 2.37 -10.08
CA SER A 57 11.79 3.12 -11.03
C SER A 57 11.64 4.64 -10.87
N SER A 58 10.65 5.11 -10.11
CA SER A 58 10.31 6.54 -9.95
C SER A 58 9.88 6.83 -8.52
N SER A 59 10.42 7.90 -7.95
CA SER A 59 10.03 8.42 -6.63
C SER A 59 8.58 8.88 -6.54
N HIS A 60 7.88 9.01 -7.68
CA HIS A 60 6.45 9.28 -7.71
C HIS A 60 5.63 8.12 -7.13
N VAL A 61 6.14 6.89 -7.19
CA VAL A 61 5.48 5.72 -6.60
C VAL A 61 5.42 5.90 -5.08
N ASP A 62 6.56 6.11 -4.44
CA ASP A 62 6.65 6.32 -2.98
C ASP A 62 5.79 7.51 -2.54
N VAL A 63 5.88 8.64 -3.23
CA VAL A 63 5.11 9.85 -2.90
C VAL A 63 3.61 9.63 -3.10
N GLY A 64 3.21 8.91 -4.15
CA GLY A 64 1.81 8.64 -4.45
C GLY A 64 1.19 7.70 -3.42
N VAL A 65 1.85 6.57 -3.14
CA VAL A 65 1.39 5.60 -2.13
C VAL A 65 1.38 6.25 -0.75
N PHE A 66 2.40 7.03 -0.38
CA PHE A 66 2.45 7.74 0.89
C PHE A 66 1.27 8.70 1.08
N LYS A 67 1.00 9.56 0.10
CA LYS A 67 -0.13 10.50 0.16
C LYS A 67 -1.46 9.78 0.28
N SER A 68 -1.65 8.71 -0.50
CA SER A 68 -2.83 7.85 -0.42
C SER A 68 -3.02 7.26 0.98
N LEU A 69 -1.96 6.72 1.58
CA LEU A 69 -2.02 6.12 2.92
C LEU A 69 -2.29 7.16 4.02
N VAL A 70 -1.73 8.37 3.90
CA VAL A 70 -2.04 9.47 4.83
C VAL A 70 -3.50 9.91 4.72
N GLU A 71 -4.04 10.03 3.50
CA GLU A 71 -5.47 10.33 3.32
C GLU A 71 -6.35 9.21 3.87
N LEU A 72 -5.99 7.95 3.66
CA LEU A 72 -6.71 6.80 4.21
C LEU A 72 -6.72 6.86 5.73
N ARG A 73 -5.56 7.09 6.36
CA ARG A 73 -5.44 7.20 7.82
C ARG A 73 -6.31 8.33 8.38
N LYS A 74 -6.45 9.44 7.65
CA LYS A 74 -7.35 10.55 8.04
C LYS A 74 -8.82 10.12 8.04
N ILE A 75 -9.27 9.32 7.07
CA ILE A 75 -10.65 8.80 7.04
C ILE A 75 -10.93 7.97 8.29
N TYR A 76 -10.00 7.10 8.70
CA TYR A 76 -10.12 6.28 9.91
C TYR A 76 -10.00 7.09 11.21
N LYS A 77 -9.26 8.22 11.20
CA LYS A 77 -9.18 9.15 12.34
C LYS A 77 -10.46 9.97 12.54
N ASP A 78 -11.05 10.43 11.44
CA ASP A 78 -12.20 11.35 11.43
C ASP A 78 -13.54 10.62 11.61
N SER A 79 -13.63 9.42 11.04
CA SER A 79 -14.77 8.55 11.25
C SER A 79 -14.53 7.80 12.57
N GLU A 80 -15.46 7.82 13.52
CA GLU A 80 -15.46 6.98 14.76
C GLU A 80 -15.46 5.46 14.46
N MET A 81 -15.06 5.04 13.26
CA MET A 81 -14.97 3.69 12.73
C MET A 81 -13.84 2.87 13.34
N THR A 82 -12.98 3.45 14.17
CA THR A 82 -11.94 2.69 14.85
C THR A 82 -12.48 1.71 15.88
N ALA A 83 -13.78 1.72 16.22
CA ALA A 83 -14.37 0.76 17.16
C ALA A 83 -13.53 0.58 18.44
N ASP A 84 -12.99 1.70 18.95
CA ASP A 84 -12.08 1.79 20.11
C ASP A 84 -10.63 1.28 19.90
N LEU A 85 -10.27 0.83 18.69
CA LEU A 85 -8.89 0.47 18.32
C LEU A 85 -8.03 1.72 18.06
N PRO A 86 -6.71 1.65 18.32
CA PRO A 86 -5.80 2.67 17.84
C PRO A 86 -5.85 2.73 16.31
N VAL A 87 -5.57 3.91 15.75
CA VAL A 87 -5.38 4.05 14.31
C VAL A 87 -4.15 3.24 13.93
N TRP A 88 -4.25 2.42 12.87
CA TRP A 88 -3.17 1.57 12.38
C TRP A 88 -1.86 2.36 12.18
N SER A 89 -0.73 1.69 12.42
CA SER A 89 0.63 2.22 12.32
C SER A 89 1.33 1.79 11.04
N GLY A 90 0.85 0.70 10.42
CA GLY A 90 1.35 0.25 9.12
C GLY A 90 0.32 -0.60 8.39
N CYS A 91 0.68 -1.05 7.20
CA CYS A 91 -0.14 -1.97 6.41
C CYS A 91 0.72 -2.80 5.47
N THR A 92 0.17 -3.95 5.05
CA THR A 92 0.66 -4.71 3.92
C THR A 92 -0.35 -4.60 2.79
N ILE A 93 0.09 -4.04 1.67
CA ILE A 93 -0.68 -3.91 0.44
C ILE A 93 -0.28 -5.06 -0.47
N THR A 94 -1.26 -5.81 -0.95
CA THR A 94 -1.07 -6.90 -1.91
C THR A 94 -1.86 -6.59 -3.16
N VAL A 95 -1.19 -6.59 -4.31
CA VAL A 95 -1.80 -6.39 -5.63
C VAL A 95 -1.55 -7.63 -6.45
N ASN A 96 -2.62 -8.36 -6.76
CA ASN A 96 -2.57 -9.42 -7.74
C ASN A 96 -2.53 -8.79 -9.14
N VAL A 97 -1.42 -8.94 -9.85
CA VAL A 97 -1.18 -8.30 -11.14
C VAL A 97 -2.06 -8.93 -12.22
N VAL A 98 -2.31 -10.24 -12.13
CA VAL A 98 -3.10 -11.00 -13.13
C VAL A 98 -4.59 -10.71 -13.03
N ALA A 99 -5.12 -10.60 -11.80
CA ALA A 99 -6.52 -10.34 -11.52
C ALA A 99 -6.82 -8.85 -11.29
N GLU A 100 -5.80 -7.99 -11.33
CA GLU A 100 -5.87 -6.56 -11.06
C GLU A 100 -6.61 -6.24 -9.75
N LYS A 101 -6.35 -7.05 -8.71
CA LYS A 101 -7.05 -6.97 -7.43
C LYS A 101 -6.11 -6.52 -6.33
N LEU A 102 -6.51 -5.45 -5.65
CA LEU A 102 -5.81 -4.92 -4.48
C LEU A 102 -6.48 -5.40 -3.18
N ALA A 103 -5.65 -5.69 -2.19
CA ALA A 103 -6.04 -5.93 -0.81
C ALA A 103 -5.08 -5.18 0.13
N ILE A 104 -5.59 -4.62 1.21
CA ILE A 104 -4.77 -4.00 2.26
C ILE A 104 -5.08 -4.67 3.59
N THR A 105 -4.02 -5.09 4.28
CA THR A 105 -4.10 -5.62 5.65
C THR A 105 -3.44 -4.61 6.58
N PHE A 106 -4.22 -4.02 7.49
CA PHE A 106 -3.70 -3.05 8.45
C PHE A 106 -2.98 -3.73 9.62
N LYS A 107 -1.91 -3.10 10.10
CA LYS A 107 -1.16 -3.49 11.29
C LYS A 107 -1.44 -2.46 12.39
N TYR A 108 -1.79 -2.97 13.57
CA TYR A 108 -2.08 -2.20 14.77
C TYR A 108 -1.02 -2.60 15.81
N ASP A 109 -0.32 -1.62 16.37
CA ASP A 109 0.62 -1.80 17.48
C ASP A 109 -0.09 -1.55 18.82
#